data_AF-A0AA38Q0F5-F1
#
_entry.id   AF-A0AA38Q0F5-F1
#
_cell.length_a   1.000
_cell.length_b   1.000
_cell.length_c   1.000
_cell.angle_alpha   90.00
_cell.angle_beta   90.00
_cell.angle_gamma   90.00
#
_symmetry.space_group_name_H-M   'P 1'
#
loop_
_entity.id
_entity.type
_entity.pdbx_description
1 polymer ?
#
loop_
_entity_poly.entity_id
_entity_poly.type
_entity_poly.pdbx_seq_one_letter_code
_entity_poly.pdbx_strand_id
1 'polypeptide(L)' 'SLTIGLIPADGIGKEVIPAARTAIEALGSDIPTPKFVDLIAGFETFTRTGVALPEETAE' A
#
# COMPACT_ATOMS: atom_id res chain seq x y z
N SER A 1 -0.99 18.05 -0.38
CA SER A 1 -0.48 16.79 -0.93
C SER A 1 -1.43 15.67 -0.57
N LEU A 2 -1.60 14.68 -1.45
CA LEU A 2 -2.38 13.47 -1.15
C LEU A 2 -1.39 12.38 -0.75
N THR A 3 -1.49 11.83 0.46
CA THR A 3 -0.63 10.73 0.91
C THR A 3 -1.43 9.42 0.86
N ILE A 4 -0.86 8.37 0.29
CA ILE A 4 -1.53 7.08 0.07
C ILE A 4 -0.65 5.96 0.61
N GLY A 5 -1.15 5.21 1.58
CA GLY A 5 -0.54 3.97 2.06
C GLY A 5 -0.80 2.82 1.09
N LEU A 6 0.24 2.13 0.66
CA LEU A 6 0.17 0.96 -0.21
C LEU A 6 0.43 -0.29 0.62
N ILE A 7 -0.58 -1.16 0.72
CA ILE A 7 -0.47 -2.45 1.42
C ILE A 7 -0.73 -3.58 0.40
N PRO A 8 0.33 -4.17 -0.18
CA PRO A 8 0.20 -5.30 -1.09
C PRO A 8 -0.24 -6.60 -0.42
N ALA A 9 -0.04 -6.73 0.90
CA ALA A 9 -0.32 -7.93 1.68
C ALA A 9 0.19 -9.21 0.99
N ASP A 10 -0.71 -10.18 0.75
CA ASP A 10 -0.37 -11.53 0.26
C ASP A 10 -0.96 -11.82 -1.13
N GLY A 11 -0.43 -12.87 -1.78
CA GLY A 11 -0.94 -13.35 -3.06
C GLY A 11 -0.88 -12.28 -4.17
N ILE A 12 -1.95 -12.18 -4.95
CA ILE A 12 -2.04 -11.27 -6.10
C ILE A 12 -1.98 -9.79 -5.73
N GLY A 13 -2.14 -9.43 -4.45
CA GLY A 13 -2.00 -8.06 -3.98
C GLY A 13 -0.65 -7.44 -4.38
N LYS A 14 0.41 -8.25 -4.41
CA LYS A 14 1.75 -7.87 -4.87
C LYS A 14 1.84 -7.54 -6.37
N GLU A 15 0.91 -8.04 -7.17
CA GLU A 15 0.83 -7.78 -8.62
C GLU A 15 -0.12 -6.63 -8.93
N VAL A 16 -1.25 -6.54 -8.23
CA VAL A 16 -2.30 -5.56 -8.54
C VAL A 16 -2.06 -4.18 -7.91
N ILE A 17 -1.41 -4.08 -6.76
CA ILE A 17 -1.13 -2.77 -6.12
C ILE A 17 -0.19 -1.90 -6.98
N PRO A 18 0.89 -2.43 -7.61
CA PRO A 18 1.67 -1.65 -8.57
C PRO A 18 0.85 -1.11 -9.75
N ALA A 19 -0.12 -1.89 -10.25
CA ALA A 19 -1.01 -1.44 -11.32
C ALA A 19 -1.97 -0.33 -10.84
N ALA A 20 -2.50 -0.45 -9.62
CA ALA A 20 -3.35 0.58 -9.00
C ALA A 20 -2.58 1.89 -8.79
N ARG A 21 -1.32 1.83 -8.34
CA ARG A 21 -0.43 3.00 -8.25
C ARG A 21 -0.28 3.69 -9.61
N THR A 22 0.01 2.91 -10.66
CA THR A 22 0.16 3.44 -12.03
C THR A 22 -1.12 4.14 -12.50
N ALA A 23 -2.29 3.54 -12.21
CA ALA A 23 -3.58 4.14 -12.55
C ALA A 23 -3.84 5.45 -11.80
N ILE A 24 -3.44 5.56 -10.52
CA ILE A 24 -3.56 6.80 -9.74
C ILE A 24 -2.61 7.87 -10.28
N GLU A 25 -1.37 7.51 -10.60
CA GLU A 25 -0.38 8.44 -11.19
C GLU A 25 -0.86 8.99 -12.53
N ALA A 26 -1.58 8.18 -13.33
CA ALA A 26 -2.12 8.59 -14.63
C ALA A 26 -3.21 9.66 -14.53
N LEU A 27 -3.82 9.89 -13.37
CA LEU A 27 -4.77 11.00 -13.15
C LEU A 27 -4.09 12.36 -13.23
N GLY A 28 -2.77 12.43 -13.06
CA GLY A 28 -2.00 13.65 -13.26
C GLY A 28 -2.50 14.82 -12.42
N SER A 29 -2.83 15.94 -13.07
CA SER A 29 -3.30 17.17 -12.41
C SER A 29 -4.75 17.13 -11.93
N ASP A 30 -5.49 16.07 -12.24
CA ASP A 30 -6.88 15.91 -11.77
C ASP A 30 -6.94 15.63 -10.26
N ILE A 31 -5.81 15.23 -9.67
CA ILE A 31 -5.62 15.03 -8.23
C ILE A 31 -4.41 15.84 -7.73
N PRO A 32 -4.35 16.16 -6.42
CA PRO A 32 -3.10 16.64 -5.82
C PRO A 32 -1.98 15.62 -6.04
N THR A 33 -0.74 16.08 -6.26
CA THR A 33 0.41 15.19 -6.44
C THR A 33 0.46 14.12 -5.34
N PRO A 34 0.31 12.83 -5.70
CA PRO A 34 0.26 11.77 -4.72
C PRO A 34 1.66 11.47 -4.17
N LYS A 35 1.72 11.17 -2.88
CA LYS A 35 2.90 10.63 -2.18
C LYS A 35 2.54 9.24 -1.69
N PHE A 36 3.20 8.23 -2.24
CA PHE A 36 2.99 6.84 -1.85
C PHE A 36 3.89 6.47 -0.68
N VAL A 37 3.36 5.67 0.25
CA VAL A 37 4.08 5.10 1.39
C VAL A 37 3.85 3.59 1.36
N ASP A 38 4.92 2.82 1.22
CA ASP A 38 4.82 1.36 1.27
C ASP A 38 4.65 0.90 2.72
N LEU A 39 3.67 0.04 2.97
CA LEU A 39 3.28 -0.44 4.29
C LEU A 39 3.18 -1.97 4.28
N ILE A 40 3.27 -2.57 5.47
CA ILE A 40 3.26 -4.03 5.64
C ILE A 40 2.02 -4.47 6.43
N ALA A 41 1.31 -5.45 5.90
CA ALA A 41 0.26 -6.15 6.63
C ALA A 41 0.06 -7.53 6.00
N GLY A 42 -0.85 -8.31 6.56
CA GLY A 42 -1.28 -9.58 6.00
C GLY A 42 -0.64 -10.79 6.68
N PHE A 43 -0.88 -11.95 6.08
CA PHE A 43 -0.49 -13.26 6.59
C PHE A 43 1.02 -13.45 6.61
N GLU A 44 1.75 -13.04 5.58
CA GLU A 44 3.22 -13.08 5.59
C GLU A 44 3.77 -12.26 6.77
N THR A 45 3.24 -11.05 7.00
CA THR A 45 3.64 -10.21 8.15
C THR A 45 3.35 -10.94 9.46
N PHE A 46 2.15 -11.53 9.61
CA PHE A 46 1.80 -12.37 10.75
C PHE A 46 2.76 -13.55 10.95
N THR A 47 3.14 -14.27 9.88
CA THR A 47 4.04 -15.43 10.00
C THR A 47 5.44 -15.04 10.48
N ARG A 48 5.87 -13.80 10.23
CA ARG A 48 7.18 -13.28 10.60
C ARG A 48 7.21 -12.63 11.98
N THR A 49 6.13 -11.94 12.36
CA THR A 49 6.11 -11.06 13.55
C THR A 49 5.12 -11.52 14.62
N GLY A 50 4.21 -12.44 14.30
CA GLY A 50 3.06 -12.80 15.15
C GLY A 50 1.91 -11.77 15.10
N VAL A 51 2.04 -10.70 14.32
CA VAL A 51 1.04 -9.61 14.23
C VAL A 51 0.73 -9.33 12.77
N ALA A 52 -0.54 -9.48 12.38
CA ALA A 52 -0.96 -9.31 10.98
C ALA A 52 -1.02 -7.85 10.52
N LEU A 53 -1.23 -6.91 11.45
CA LEU A 53 -1.29 -5.48 11.20
C LEU A 53 -0.45 -4.78 12.28
N PRO A 54 0.82 -4.42 11.99
CA PRO A 54 1.65 -3.64 12.88
C PRO A 54 0.99 -2.29 13.20
N GLU A 55 1.19 -1.78 14.42
CA GLU A 55 0.62 -0.51 14.87
C GLU A 55 1.08 0.65 13.97
N GLU A 56 2.34 0.66 13.57
CA GLU A 56 2.90 1.68 12.66
C GLU A 56 2.23 1.70 11.26
N THR A 57 1.55 0.61 10.86
CA THR A 57 0.79 0.55 9.60
C THR A 57 -0.65 1.03 9.77
N ALA A 58 -1.18 1.07 11.00
CA ALA A 58 -2.53 1.54 11.31
C ALA A 58 -2.60 3.05 11.59
N GLU A 59 -1.47 3.69 11.88
CA GLU A 59 -1.32 5.15 12.08
C GLU A 59 -1.32 5.94 10.76
#